data_AF-A0A8J4BTK4-F1
#
_entry.id   AF-A0A8J4BTK4-F1
#
_cell.length_a   1.000
_cell.length_b   1.000
_cell.length_c   1.000
_cell.angle_alpha   90.00
_cell.angle_beta   90.00
_cell.angle_gamma   90.00
#
_symmetry.space_group_name_H-M   'P 1'
#
loop_
_entity.id
_entity.type
_entity.pdbx_description
1 polymer ?
#
loop_
_entity_poly.entity_id
_entity_poly.type
_entity_poly.pdbx_seq_one_letter_code
_entity_poly.pdbx_strand_id
1 'polypeptide(L)'
;MASIPAADVVAAANAVVDEPPAKKLKAAAAVPQPPAAGVAGGHHLEPGIVSEAVMAAAPSLAGQYQAAEPYKHCVMRDIFSIDLLRQVRDEIINNINATYKETDLFKVFQTGDLGNLDSLDPEAAGKLPGLMKLKKALYSDEFRAFVTSVTGCGDLSPRTDCSCNVYAYGGHLLCHDDVIANRRVSYIIYLTDPDDPWVAEDGGALELYPLVEG
;
A
#
# COMPACT_ATOMS: atom_id res chain seq x y z
N MET A 1 20.61 -75.41 -34.95
CA MET A 1 20.14 -74.28 -34.12
C MET A 1 18.63 -74.20 -34.38
N ALA A 2 17.73 -74.84 -33.63
CA ALA A 2 17.55 -74.90 -32.17
C ALA A 2 17.26 -73.49 -31.59
N SER A 3 16.14 -73.21 -30.90
CA SER A 3 15.02 -74.10 -30.49
C SER A 3 13.67 -73.36 -30.31
N ILE A 4 12.59 -74.16 -30.36
CA ILE A 4 11.18 -73.92 -29.94
C ILE A 4 11.01 -74.73 -28.61
N PRO A 5 10.11 -74.48 -27.61
CA PRO A 5 8.69 -74.05 -27.64
C PRO A 5 8.37 -72.93 -26.60
N ALA A 6 7.16 -72.66 -26.08
CA ALA A 6 5.78 -73.21 -26.11
C ALA A 6 4.82 -72.08 -25.60
N ALA A 7 3.49 -72.10 -25.59
CA ALA A 7 2.35 -72.84 -26.15
C ALA A 7 1.08 -72.24 -25.46
N ASP A 8 -0.11 -72.47 -26.01
CA ASP A 8 -1.39 -71.96 -25.49
C ASP A 8 -1.80 -72.48 -24.10
N VAL A 9 -2.90 -71.93 -23.52
CA VAL A 9 -4.18 -72.66 -23.27
C VAL A 9 -5.20 -71.79 -22.48
N VAL A 10 -6.32 -71.48 -23.16
CA VAL A 10 -7.73 -71.39 -22.67
C VAL A 10 -8.12 -70.50 -21.47
N ALA A 11 -9.03 -69.53 -21.72
CA ALA A 11 -10.37 -69.45 -21.10
C ALA A 11 -11.26 -68.39 -21.81
N ALA A 12 -12.59 -68.52 -21.75
CA ALA A 12 -13.54 -67.70 -22.52
C ALA A 12 -14.58 -66.98 -21.64
N ALA A 13 -15.27 -66.00 -22.24
CA ALA A 13 -16.44 -65.25 -21.73
C ALA A 13 -16.15 -64.26 -20.56
N ASN A 14 -16.86 -63.14 -20.38
CA ASN A 14 -18.08 -62.63 -21.03
C ASN A 14 -18.05 -61.08 -21.13
N ALA A 15 -18.96 -60.49 -21.91
CA ALA A 15 -18.95 -59.06 -22.26
C ALA A 15 -19.48 -58.10 -21.17
N VAL A 16 -18.92 -56.87 -21.15
CA VAL A 16 -19.66 -55.60 -20.94
C VAL A 16 -19.03 -54.55 -21.88
N VAL A 17 -19.84 -53.72 -22.51
CA VAL A 17 -19.40 -52.59 -23.35
C VAL A 17 -19.32 -51.34 -22.47
N ASP A 18 -18.23 -50.59 -22.52
CA ASP A 18 -18.09 -49.31 -21.81
C ASP A 18 -17.55 -48.23 -22.77
N GLU A 19 -18.19 -47.06 -22.76
CA GLU A 19 -17.88 -45.97 -23.69
C GLU A 19 -16.69 -45.12 -23.18
N PRO A 20 -15.81 -44.61 -24.07
CA PRO A 20 -14.72 -43.75 -23.64
C PRO A 20 -15.27 -42.40 -23.11
N PRO A 21 -14.82 -41.91 -21.94
CA PRO A 21 -15.46 -40.79 -21.26
C PRO A 21 -15.23 -39.45 -21.97
N ALA A 22 -16.27 -38.61 -21.96
CA ALA A 22 -16.26 -37.30 -22.57
C ALA A 22 -15.16 -36.37 -22.01
N LYS A 23 -14.49 -35.63 -22.91
CA LYS A 23 -13.51 -34.60 -22.56
C LYS A 23 -14.20 -33.48 -21.77
N LYS A 24 -13.89 -33.34 -20.48
CA LYS A 24 -14.35 -32.22 -19.66
C LYS A 24 -13.79 -30.90 -20.19
N LEU A 25 -14.65 -29.92 -20.45
CA LEU A 25 -14.25 -28.54 -20.72
C LEU A 25 -13.47 -27.98 -19.52
N LYS A 26 -12.44 -27.18 -19.80
CA LYS A 26 -11.81 -26.34 -18.76
C LYS A 26 -12.84 -25.34 -18.25
N ALA A 27 -12.95 -25.20 -16.93
CA ALA A 27 -13.72 -24.13 -16.32
C ALA A 27 -13.13 -22.76 -16.71
N ALA A 28 -13.99 -21.75 -16.81
CA ALA A 28 -13.59 -20.38 -17.08
C ALA A 28 -12.67 -19.84 -15.96
N ALA A 29 -11.84 -18.85 -16.31
CA ALA A 29 -10.97 -18.18 -15.34
C ALA A 29 -11.82 -17.60 -14.18
N ALA A 30 -11.39 -17.85 -12.94
CA ALA A 30 -12.00 -17.24 -11.78
C ALA A 30 -11.83 -15.71 -11.83
N VAL A 31 -12.87 -14.99 -11.43
CA VAL A 31 -12.76 -13.57 -11.08
C VAL A 31 -11.66 -13.43 -10.02
N PRO A 32 -10.75 -12.44 -10.12
CA PRO A 32 -9.70 -12.27 -9.12
C PRO A 32 -10.31 -12.09 -7.73
N GLN A 33 -10.09 -13.05 -6.82
CA GLN A 33 -10.33 -12.80 -5.41
C GLN A 33 -9.28 -11.78 -4.93
N PRO A 34 -9.67 -10.75 -4.17
CA PRO A 34 -8.68 -9.92 -3.49
C PRO A 34 -7.82 -10.81 -2.56
N PRO A 35 -6.50 -10.61 -2.50
CA PRO A 35 -5.64 -11.42 -1.65
C PRO A 35 -6.03 -11.26 -0.18
N ALA A 36 -5.86 -12.33 0.60
CA ALA A 36 -6.10 -12.30 2.03
C ALA A 36 -5.25 -11.20 2.70
N ALA A 37 -5.88 -10.42 3.57
CA ALA A 37 -5.31 -9.22 4.17
C ALA A 37 -4.05 -9.49 5.00
N GLY A 38 -3.21 -8.45 5.16
CA GLY A 38 -2.08 -8.47 6.09
C GLY A 38 -2.53 -8.68 7.55
N VAL A 39 -1.57 -8.91 8.46
CA VAL A 39 -1.84 -9.37 9.84
C VAL A 39 -3.03 -8.64 10.49
N ALA A 40 -4.10 -9.40 10.77
CA ALA A 40 -5.31 -8.87 11.38
C ALA A 40 -5.03 -8.27 12.77
N GLY A 41 -5.73 -7.19 13.12
CA GLY A 41 -5.60 -6.52 14.42
C GLY A 41 -5.33 -5.02 14.38
N GLY A 42 -5.57 -4.37 13.23
CA GLY A 42 -5.75 -2.93 13.14
C GLY A 42 -7.22 -2.53 13.30
N HIS A 43 -7.58 -1.37 12.76
CA HIS A 43 -8.96 -0.90 12.71
C HIS A 43 -9.67 -1.35 11.43
N HIS A 44 -11.01 -1.39 11.45
CA HIS A 44 -11.80 -1.50 10.23
C HIS A 44 -11.84 -0.14 9.51
N LEU A 45 -11.68 -0.14 8.19
CA LEU A 45 -11.79 1.05 7.36
C LEU A 45 -13.24 1.58 7.32
N GLU A 46 -13.45 2.80 7.81
CA GLU A 46 -14.77 3.45 7.71
C GLU A 46 -15.10 3.80 6.23
N PRO A 47 -16.33 3.53 5.76
CA PRO A 47 -16.77 3.87 4.40
C PRO A 47 -16.60 5.35 4.06
N GLY A 48 -16.25 5.62 2.80
CA GLY A 48 -16.11 6.99 2.28
C GLY A 48 -14.88 7.78 2.76
N ILE A 49 -14.00 7.22 3.59
CA ILE A 49 -12.69 7.84 3.85
C ILE A 49 -11.75 7.65 2.66
N VAL A 50 -11.59 6.40 2.22
CA VAL A 50 -10.76 6.02 1.09
C VAL A 50 -11.64 5.85 -0.15
N SER A 51 -11.16 6.29 -1.30
CA SER A 51 -11.85 6.15 -2.57
C SER A 51 -11.95 4.68 -2.98
N GLU A 52 -13.18 4.15 -2.95
CA GLU A 52 -13.49 2.78 -3.41
C GLU A 52 -13.06 2.56 -4.86
N ALA A 53 -13.13 3.60 -5.70
CA ALA A 53 -12.67 3.54 -7.09
C ALA A 53 -11.15 3.36 -7.20
N VAL A 54 -10.36 4.03 -6.33
CA VAL A 54 -8.90 3.85 -6.26
C VAL A 54 -8.56 2.48 -5.70
N MET A 55 -9.28 2.00 -4.67
CA MET A 55 -9.09 0.64 -4.15
C MET A 55 -9.43 -0.45 -5.19
N ALA A 56 -10.52 -0.29 -5.94
CA ALA A 56 -10.89 -1.19 -7.03
C ALA A 56 -9.88 -1.19 -8.19
N ALA A 57 -9.13 -0.10 -8.36
CA ALA A 57 -8.05 0.01 -9.34
C ALA A 57 -6.75 -0.71 -8.94
N ALA A 58 -6.70 -1.43 -7.80
CA ALA A 58 -5.52 -2.16 -7.32
C ALA A 58 -4.76 -2.97 -8.39
N PRO A 59 -5.41 -3.72 -9.32
CA PRO A 59 -4.68 -4.44 -10.37
C PRO A 59 -3.96 -3.53 -11.36
N SER A 60 -4.51 -2.35 -11.65
CA SER A 60 -3.86 -1.35 -12.51
C SER A 60 -2.71 -0.66 -11.78
N LEU A 61 -2.92 -0.30 -10.51
CA LEU A 61 -1.89 0.28 -9.65
C LEU A 61 -0.72 -0.68 -9.43
N ALA A 62 -0.98 -1.99 -9.31
CA ALA A 62 0.07 -3.02 -9.27
C ALA A 62 0.87 -3.05 -10.58
N GLY A 63 0.21 -2.98 -11.73
CA GLY A 63 0.89 -2.89 -13.03
C GLY A 63 1.77 -1.64 -13.16
N GLN A 64 1.28 -0.48 -12.70
CA GLN A 64 2.06 0.76 -12.65
C GLN A 64 3.26 0.62 -11.70
N TYR A 65 3.07 0.08 -10.50
CA TYR A 65 4.13 -0.12 -9.51
C TYR A 65 5.26 -1.05 -10.00
N GLN A 66 4.93 -2.13 -10.73
CA GLN A 66 5.94 -3.03 -11.29
C GLN A 66 6.70 -2.45 -12.49
N ALA A 67 6.11 -1.47 -13.20
CA ALA A 67 6.70 -0.81 -14.37
C ALA A 67 7.38 0.54 -14.05
N ALA A 68 7.41 0.93 -12.77
CA ALA A 68 7.92 2.22 -12.33
C ALA A 68 9.45 2.20 -12.15
N GLU A 69 10.09 3.25 -12.67
CA GLU A 69 11.55 3.45 -12.71
C GLU A 69 11.91 4.77 -11.99
N PRO A 70 13.11 4.90 -11.38
CA PRO A 70 14.21 3.92 -11.33
C PRO A 70 14.03 2.82 -10.27
N TYR A 71 13.00 2.94 -9.43
CA TYR A 71 12.59 1.90 -8.48
C TYR A 71 11.06 1.83 -8.45
N LYS A 72 10.55 0.69 -7.99
CA LYS A 72 9.11 0.43 -7.88
C LYS A 72 8.44 1.41 -6.91
N HIS A 73 7.61 2.29 -7.46
CA HIS A 73 6.84 3.29 -6.73
C HIS A 73 5.46 3.46 -7.39
N CYS A 74 4.51 4.11 -6.71
CA CYS A 74 3.18 4.36 -7.26
C CYS A 74 2.65 5.71 -6.78
N VAL A 75 1.97 6.44 -7.66
CA VAL A 75 1.32 7.72 -7.34
C VAL A 75 -0.19 7.53 -7.37
N MET A 76 -0.84 7.71 -6.22
CA MET A 76 -2.29 7.57 -6.09
C MET A 76 -2.91 8.96 -5.88
N ARG A 77 -3.69 9.42 -6.85
CA ARG A 77 -4.46 10.67 -6.76
C ARG A 77 -5.86 10.40 -6.20
N ASP A 78 -6.43 11.39 -5.54
CA ASP A 78 -7.84 11.39 -5.07
C ASP A 78 -8.21 10.16 -4.22
N ILE A 79 -7.24 9.66 -3.46
CA ILE A 79 -7.34 8.43 -2.66
C ILE A 79 -8.10 8.63 -1.34
N PHE A 80 -8.12 9.83 -0.78
CA PHE A 80 -8.88 10.18 0.43
C PHE A 80 -9.92 11.25 0.14
N SER A 81 -10.99 11.28 0.94
CA SER A 81 -12.00 12.35 0.90
C SER A 81 -11.36 13.75 1.04
N ILE A 82 -11.66 14.65 0.10
CA ILE A 82 -11.12 16.02 0.07
C ILE A 82 -11.55 16.83 1.30
N ASP A 83 -12.78 16.65 1.78
CA ASP A 83 -13.29 17.32 2.97
C ASP A 83 -12.52 16.89 4.22
N LEU A 84 -12.18 15.59 4.30
CA LEU A 84 -11.34 15.07 5.37
C LEU A 84 -9.91 15.63 5.28
N LEU A 85 -9.30 15.67 4.09
CA LEU A 85 -7.94 16.21 3.95
C LEU A 85 -7.85 17.71 4.27
N ARG A 86 -8.88 18.49 3.91
CA ARG A 86 -9.02 19.90 4.34
C ARG A 86 -9.11 20.00 5.86
N GLN A 87 -10.00 19.24 6.49
CA GLN A 87 -10.13 19.19 7.95
C GLN A 87 -8.80 18.80 8.63
N VAL A 88 -8.12 17.75 8.15
CA VAL A 88 -6.83 17.29 8.68
C VAL A 88 -5.77 18.38 8.59
N ARG A 89 -5.68 19.09 7.46
CA ARG A 89 -4.75 20.21 7.27
C ARG A 89 -5.01 21.32 8.28
N ASP A 90 -6.27 21.75 8.43
CA ASP A 90 -6.64 22.81 9.37
C ASP A 90 -6.41 22.39 10.83
N GLU A 91 -6.67 21.12 11.17
CA GLU A 91 -6.37 20.56 12.49
C GLU A 91 -4.87 20.60 12.81
N ILE A 92 -4.02 20.17 11.87
CA ILE A 92 -2.56 20.21 12.01
C ILE A 92 -2.06 21.65 12.20
N ILE A 93 -2.45 22.56 11.31
CA ILE A 93 -1.98 23.96 11.31
C ILE A 93 -2.34 24.67 12.62
N ASN A 94 -3.57 24.48 13.11
CA ASN A 94 -4.08 25.25 14.25
C ASN A 94 -3.80 24.61 15.62
N ASN A 95 -3.52 23.30 15.69
CA ASN A 95 -3.45 22.57 16.96
C ASN A 95 -2.14 21.77 17.20
N ILE A 96 -1.28 21.61 16.20
CA ILE A 96 -0.03 20.85 16.35
C ILE A 96 1.19 21.77 16.23
N ASN A 97 1.94 21.87 17.32
CA ASN A 97 3.24 22.56 17.33
C ASN A 97 4.28 21.75 16.54
N ALA A 98 4.83 22.36 15.49
CA ALA A 98 5.99 21.84 14.77
C ALA A 98 7.28 22.50 15.27
N THR A 99 8.32 21.70 15.47
CA THR A 99 9.63 22.17 15.94
C THR A 99 10.62 22.24 14.77
N TYR A 100 11.30 23.36 14.63
CA TYR A 100 12.38 23.51 13.65
C TYR A 100 13.53 22.53 13.95
N LYS A 101 13.99 21.82 12.93
CA LYS A 101 15.15 20.93 12.98
C LYS A 101 15.98 21.08 11.71
N GLU A 102 17.29 21.17 11.90
CA GLU A 102 18.28 21.28 10.83
C GLU A 102 19.47 20.38 11.16
N THR A 103 19.92 19.62 10.17
CA THR A 103 21.06 18.70 10.22
C THR A 103 21.88 18.85 8.94
N ASP A 104 22.89 18.01 8.77
CA ASP A 104 23.59 17.80 7.49
C ASP A 104 22.70 17.17 6.41
N LEU A 105 21.65 16.44 6.79
CA LEU A 105 20.76 15.72 5.88
C LEU A 105 19.46 16.50 5.53
N PHE A 106 18.93 17.32 6.43
CA PHE A 106 17.63 17.96 6.24
C PHE A 106 17.44 19.27 7.00
N LYS A 107 16.43 20.04 6.57
CA LYS A 107 15.94 21.26 7.20
C LYS A 107 14.42 21.31 7.12
N VAL A 108 13.73 21.10 8.25
CA VAL A 108 12.27 20.95 8.31
C VAL A 108 11.66 21.54 9.58
N PHE A 109 10.36 21.83 9.57
CA PHE A 109 9.55 21.92 10.77
C PHE A 109 8.84 20.58 10.99
N GLN A 110 9.22 19.82 12.01
CA GLN A 110 8.71 18.47 12.27
C GLN A 110 7.77 18.46 13.48
N THR A 111 6.62 17.80 13.36
CA THR A 111 5.69 17.57 14.49
C THR A 111 6.24 16.50 15.45
N GLY A 112 5.57 16.32 16.60
CA GLY A 112 5.74 15.08 17.37
C GLY A 112 5.38 13.82 16.56
N ASP A 113 5.80 12.66 17.06
CA ASP A 113 5.40 11.35 16.53
C ASP A 113 3.88 11.15 16.67
N LEU A 114 3.20 11.01 15.54
CA LEU A 114 1.75 10.84 15.47
C LEU A 114 1.32 9.38 15.73
N GLY A 115 2.28 8.47 15.88
CA GLY A 115 2.06 7.13 16.41
C GLY A 115 1.38 7.14 17.78
N ASN A 116 1.66 8.15 18.61
CA ASN A 116 1.10 8.27 19.96
C ASN A 116 -0.20 9.09 20.05
N LEU A 117 -0.86 9.42 18.92
CA LEU A 117 -2.13 10.16 18.93
C LEU A 117 -3.23 9.52 19.80
N ASP A 118 -3.25 8.18 19.93
CA ASP A 118 -4.22 7.46 20.78
C ASP A 118 -3.91 7.55 22.28
N SER A 119 -2.76 8.14 22.65
CA SER A 119 -2.33 8.41 24.03
C SER A 119 -2.42 9.90 24.40
N LEU A 120 -3.01 10.74 23.54
CA LEU A 120 -3.34 12.12 23.87
C LEU A 120 -4.38 12.19 24.99
N ASP A 121 -4.34 13.28 25.77
CA ASP A 121 -5.43 13.59 26.67
C ASP A 121 -6.73 13.92 25.88
N PRO A 122 -7.92 13.80 26.50
CA PRO A 122 -9.19 14.02 25.79
C PRO A 122 -9.37 15.43 25.22
N GLU A 123 -8.71 16.46 25.76
CA GLU A 123 -8.82 17.83 25.23
C GLU A 123 -7.98 17.99 23.96
N ALA A 124 -6.75 17.46 23.95
CA ALA A 124 -5.89 17.42 22.78
C ALA A 124 -6.46 16.51 21.67
N ALA A 125 -6.96 15.32 22.02
CA ALA A 125 -7.61 14.41 21.08
C ALA A 125 -8.87 15.04 20.45
N GLY A 126 -9.66 15.79 21.24
CA GLY A 126 -10.83 16.52 20.76
C GLY A 126 -10.55 17.61 19.71
N LYS A 127 -9.29 18.03 19.56
CA LYS A 127 -8.83 19.02 18.57
C LYS A 127 -8.34 18.40 17.26
N LEU A 128 -8.18 17.07 17.21
CA LEU A 128 -7.59 16.34 16.08
C LEU A 128 -8.48 15.19 15.51
N PRO A 129 -9.83 15.29 15.48
CA PRO A 129 -10.68 14.16 15.11
C PRO A 129 -10.49 13.71 13.65
N GLY A 130 -10.27 14.63 12.70
CA GLY A 130 -9.98 14.31 11.30
C GLY A 130 -8.64 13.59 11.14
N LEU A 131 -7.58 14.05 11.81
CA LEU A 131 -6.27 13.41 11.79
C LEU A 131 -6.31 12.00 12.39
N MET A 132 -7.04 11.80 13.50
CA MET A 132 -7.28 10.46 14.06
C MET A 132 -8.06 9.57 13.07
N LYS A 133 -9.02 10.13 12.32
CA LYS A 133 -9.77 9.40 11.29
C LYS A 133 -8.88 8.94 10.14
N LEU A 134 -8.03 9.83 9.63
CA LEU A 134 -7.07 9.53 8.56
C LEU A 134 -6.04 8.48 9.01
N LYS A 135 -5.49 8.60 10.23
CA LYS A 135 -4.60 7.59 10.82
C LYS A 135 -5.26 6.22 10.88
N LYS A 136 -6.50 6.12 11.38
CA LYS A 136 -7.23 4.85 11.47
C LYS A 136 -7.45 4.22 10.10
N ALA A 137 -7.75 5.01 9.07
CA ALA A 137 -7.89 4.52 7.71
C ALA A 137 -6.56 4.02 7.13
N LEU A 138 -5.46 4.76 7.28
CA LEU A 138 -4.12 4.38 6.79
C LEU A 138 -3.61 3.06 7.35
N TYR A 139 -3.88 2.78 8.63
CA TYR A 139 -3.43 1.56 9.30
C TYR A 139 -4.53 0.50 9.45
N SER A 140 -5.67 0.69 8.77
CA SER A 140 -6.78 -0.28 8.73
C SER A 140 -6.38 -1.60 8.09
N ASP A 141 -7.09 -2.67 8.42
CA ASP A 141 -6.83 -4.01 7.87
C ASP A 141 -7.05 -4.02 6.35
N GLU A 142 -8.11 -3.33 5.88
CA GLU A 142 -8.46 -3.21 4.46
C GLU A 142 -7.44 -2.37 3.67
N PHE A 143 -6.99 -1.23 4.20
CA PHE A 143 -6.02 -0.38 3.49
C PHE A 143 -4.64 -1.03 3.46
N ARG A 144 -4.20 -1.69 4.55
CA ARG A 144 -2.97 -2.49 4.56
C ARG A 144 -3.04 -3.64 3.54
N ALA A 145 -4.18 -4.34 3.45
CA ALA A 145 -4.40 -5.37 2.44
C ALA A 145 -4.30 -4.82 1.01
N PHE A 146 -4.91 -3.66 0.75
CA PHE A 146 -4.81 -2.96 -0.53
C PHE A 146 -3.35 -2.62 -0.88
N VAL A 147 -2.58 -2.02 0.03
CA VAL A 147 -1.15 -1.70 -0.19
C VAL A 147 -0.32 -2.97 -0.44
N THR A 148 -0.53 -4.04 0.33
CA THR A 148 0.12 -5.33 0.08
C THR A 148 -0.25 -5.90 -1.29
N SER A 149 -1.50 -5.76 -1.75
CA SER A 149 -1.94 -6.24 -3.06
C SER A 149 -1.33 -5.48 -4.24
N VAL A 150 -1.09 -4.17 -4.09
CA VAL A 150 -0.48 -3.31 -5.12
C VAL A 150 1.04 -3.53 -5.21
N THR A 151 1.71 -3.55 -4.06
CA THR A 151 3.17 -3.57 -3.99
C THR A 151 3.78 -4.97 -4.02
N GLY A 152 3.04 -5.98 -3.54
CA GLY A 152 3.59 -7.31 -3.28
C GLY A 152 4.58 -7.33 -2.11
N CYS A 153 4.61 -6.32 -1.25
CA CYS A 153 5.58 -6.21 -0.14
C CYS A 153 5.43 -7.30 0.94
N GLY A 154 4.37 -8.11 0.88
CA GLY A 154 3.95 -9.02 1.95
C GLY A 154 3.26 -8.27 3.09
N ASP A 155 3.08 -8.94 4.22
CA ASP A 155 2.32 -8.43 5.35
C ASP A 155 2.85 -7.09 5.90
N LEU A 156 1.92 -6.21 6.28
CA LEU A 156 2.18 -4.96 6.98
C LEU A 156 1.70 -5.07 8.43
N SER A 157 2.37 -4.42 9.37
CA SER A 157 1.97 -4.37 10.78
C SER A 157 0.84 -3.34 11.00
N PRO A 158 -0.06 -3.53 11.99
CA PRO A 158 -0.94 -2.45 12.46
C PRO A 158 -0.19 -1.36 13.26
N ARG A 159 1.11 -1.53 13.54
CA ARG A 159 1.93 -0.51 14.21
C ARG A 159 2.00 0.76 13.37
N THR A 160 1.64 1.88 13.96
CA THR A 160 1.74 3.20 13.33
C THR A 160 3.15 3.77 13.46
N ASP A 161 3.69 4.30 12.35
CA ASP A 161 4.94 5.08 12.24
C ASP A 161 4.66 6.20 11.24
N CYS A 162 4.32 7.39 11.74
CA CYS A 162 3.91 8.53 10.92
C CYS A 162 4.23 9.86 11.62
N SER A 163 4.60 10.87 10.83
CA SER A 163 4.88 12.23 11.29
C SER A 163 4.44 13.24 10.23
N CYS A 164 4.12 14.45 10.65
CA CYS A 164 3.92 15.57 9.73
C CYS A 164 5.19 16.43 9.71
N ASN A 165 5.57 16.86 8.51
CA ASN A 165 6.74 17.69 8.28
C ASN A 165 6.32 18.84 7.35
N VAL A 166 6.65 20.08 7.72
CA VAL A 166 6.39 21.27 6.93
C VAL A 166 7.72 21.78 6.37
N TYR A 167 7.79 21.86 5.05
CA TYR A 167 8.92 22.39 4.30
C TYR A 167 8.62 23.84 3.96
N ALA A 168 9.14 24.77 4.77
CA ALA A 168 9.12 26.19 4.46
C ALA A 168 10.21 26.55 3.42
N TYR A 169 10.26 27.80 2.98
CA TYR A 169 11.29 28.29 2.04
C TYR A 169 12.72 27.90 2.49
N GLY A 170 13.46 27.25 1.60
CA GLY A 170 14.81 26.71 1.85
C GLY A 170 14.86 25.39 2.64
N GLY A 171 13.72 24.87 3.11
CA GLY A 171 13.60 23.54 3.68
C GLY A 171 13.85 22.44 2.66
N HIS A 172 14.47 21.35 3.07
CA HIS A 172 14.90 20.27 2.19
C HIS A 172 15.14 18.97 2.96
N LEU A 173 15.21 17.86 2.24
CA LEU A 173 15.67 16.55 2.71
C LEU A 173 16.53 15.98 1.57
N LEU A 174 17.82 15.75 1.85
CA LEU A 174 18.78 15.29 0.86
C LEU A 174 18.61 13.77 0.58
N CYS A 175 19.33 13.28 -0.42
CA CYS A 175 19.27 11.89 -0.88
C CYS A 175 19.54 10.89 0.26
N HIS A 176 18.61 9.93 0.43
CA HIS A 176 18.66 8.84 1.39
C HIS A 176 17.82 7.66 0.84
N ASP A 177 17.92 6.48 1.46
CA ASP A 177 17.29 5.23 0.99
C ASP A 177 16.10 4.75 1.86
N ASP A 178 15.82 5.46 2.95
CA ASP A 178 14.77 5.19 3.94
C ASP A 178 14.90 3.81 4.66
N VAL A 179 16.08 3.17 4.57
CA VAL A 179 16.36 1.83 5.13
C VAL A 179 16.55 1.91 6.66
N ILE A 180 15.44 1.85 7.40
CA ILE A 180 15.44 1.86 8.87
C ILE A 180 14.71 0.64 9.44
N ALA A 181 15.48 -0.23 10.11
CA ALA A 181 15.01 -1.36 10.91
C ALA A 181 14.00 -2.30 10.22
N ASN A 182 12.71 -2.10 10.47
CA ASN A 182 11.61 -2.95 9.98
C ASN A 182 10.61 -2.20 9.08
N ARG A 183 10.99 -1.03 8.54
CA ARG A 183 10.21 -0.35 7.51
C ARG A 183 10.12 -1.23 6.25
N ARG A 184 8.96 -1.16 5.58
CA ARG A 184 8.60 -2.04 4.44
C ARG A 184 7.99 -1.27 3.27
N VAL A 185 7.24 -0.20 3.55
CA VAL A 185 6.68 0.72 2.55
C VAL A 185 6.80 2.12 3.15
N SER A 186 7.45 3.04 2.43
CA SER A 186 7.39 4.47 2.70
C SER A 186 6.23 5.09 1.92
N TYR A 187 5.59 6.10 2.51
CA TYR A 187 4.49 6.84 1.88
C TYR A 187 4.55 8.31 2.26
N ILE A 188 4.05 9.17 1.37
CA ILE A 188 3.92 10.61 1.60
C ILE A 188 2.51 11.01 1.21
N ILE A 189 1.83 11.78 2.05
CA ILE A 189 0.53 12.40 1.75
C ILE A 189 0.78 13.90 1.72
N TYR A 190 0.62 14.49 0.54
CA TYR A 190 0.78 15.94 0.37
C TYR A 190 -0.50 16.66 0.83
N LEU A 191 -0.34 17.56 1.81
CA LEU A 191 -1.39 18.42 2.35
C LEU A 191 -1.09 19.89 2.01
N THR A 192 -0.76 20.15 0.75
CA THR A 192 -0.61 21.50 0.20
C THR A 192 -1.94 22.25 0.26
N ASP A 193 -1.93 23.56 0.00
CA ASP A 193 -3.20 24.28 -0.15
C ASP A 193 -3.94 23.77 -1.39
N PRO A 194 -5.20 23.32 -1.29
CA PRO A 194 -5.99 22.92 -2.46
C PRO A 194 -6.53 24.11 -3.26
N ASP A 195 -6.56 25.31 -2.68
CA ASP A 195 -7.07 26.54 -3.31
C ASP A 195 -5.93 27.42 -3.86
N ASP A 196 -4.67 27.13 -3.49
CA ASP A 196 -3.43 27.68 -4.07
C ASP A 196 -2.51 26.53 -4.54
N PRO A 197 -2.69 26.01 -5.78
CA PRO A 197 -2.05 24.78 -6.23
C PRO A 197 -0.53 24.90 -6.41
N TRP A 198 0.20 23.94 -5.85
CA TRP A 198 1.66 23.84 -5.94
C TRP A 198 2.15 23.74 -7.39
N VAL A 199 3.13 24.57 -7.76
CA VAL A 199 3.77 24.59 -9.09
C VAL A 199 5.22 24.08 -9.03
N ALA A 200 5.85 23.86 -10.19
CA ALA A 200 7.23 23.34 -10.24
C ALA A 200 8.24 24.36 -9.69
N GLU A 201 7.94 25.65 -9.85
CA GLU A 201 8.75 26.79 -9.42
C GLU A 201 8.83 26.94 -7.89
N ASP A 202 7.88 26.35 -7.14
CA ASP A 202 7.89 26.32 -5.67
C ASP A 202 8.94 25.33 -5.11
N GLY A 203 9.44 24.41 -5.95
CA GLY A 203 10.36 23.36 -5.56
C GLY A 203 9.65 22.24 -4.79
N GLY A 204 10.30 21.69 -3.74
CA GLY A 204 9.71 20.69 -2.85
C GLY A 204 9.38 19.32 -3.46
N ALA A 205 9.83 19.05 -4.69
CA ALA A 205 9.54 17.81 -5.41
C ALA A 205 10.17 16.57 -4.73
N LEU A 206 9.49 15.43 -4.85
CA LEU A 206 10.11 14.13 -4.60
C LEU A 206 10.96 13.74 -5.82
N GLU A 207 12.25 13.56 -5.60
CA GLU A 207 13.21 13.14 -6.63
C GLU A 207 13.65 11.70 -6.39
N LEU A 208 13.68 10.88 -7.44
CA LEU A 208 14.11 9.47 -7.38
C LEU A 208 15.41 9.31 -8.19
N TYR A 209 16.47 8.86 -7.53
CA TYR A 209 17.82 8.80 -8.08
C TYR A 209 18.17 7.37 -8.53
N PRO A 210 18.48 7.12 -9.82
CA PRO A 210 18.82 5.78 -10.30
C PRO A 210 20.11 5.25 -9.68
N LEU A 211 20.18 3.94 -9.46
CA LEU A 211 21.41 3.28 -9.09
C LEU A 211 22.36 3.26 -10.30
N VAL A 212 23.57 3.76 -10.10
CA VAL A 212 24.66 3.70 -11.09
C VAL A 212 25.68 2.69 -10.60
N GLU A 213 26.08 1.75 -11.45
CA GLU A 213 27.22 0.86 -11.15
C GLU A 213 28.52 1.68 -11.10
N GLY A 214 29.31 1.49 -10.04
CA GLY A 214 30.57 2.21 -9.77
C GLY A 214 31.82 1.38 -10.07
#